data_AF-A0AAV3YSC2-F1
#
_entry.id   AF-A0AAV3YSC2-F1
#
_cell.length_a   1.000
_cell.length_b   1.000
_cell.length_c   1.000
_cell.angle_alpha   90.00
_cell.angle_beta   90.00
_cell.angle_gamma   90.00
#
_symmetry.space_group_name_H-M   'P 1'
#
loop_
_entity.id
_entity.type
_entity.pdbx_description
1 polymer ?
#
loop_
_entity_poly.entity_id
_entity_poly.type
_entity_poly.pdbx_seq_one_letter_code
_entity_poly.pdbx_strand_id
1 'polypeptide(L)'
;MVDERASEMPIFQAFKPANIRAVAADHTYSSVTLEEIFLQEEGLITLSAGERQGIEETTRSQARSSTWLAERGMRLTALNFGRICKVKHVESLPASLLEPEDILIYQL
;
A
#
# COMPACT_ATOMS: atom_id res chain seq x y z
N MET A 1 -36.27 11.51 12.22
CA MET A 1 -36.43 10.19 11.58
C MET A 1 -35.80 10.29 10.21
N VAL A 2 -34.60 9.72 10.04
CA VAL A 2 -33.94 9.65 8.74
C VAL A 2 -34.44 8.37 8.09
N ASP A 3 -34.95 8.49 6.87
CA ASP A 3 -35.65 7.44 6.14
C ASP A 3 -34.66 6.31 5.76
N GLU A 4 -34.73 5.16 6.45
CA GLU A 4 -33.85 4.00 6.24
C GLU A 4 -33.98 3.38 4.84
N ARG A 5 -35.02 3.75 4.08
CA ARG A 5 -35.29 3.23 2.73
C ARG A 5 -34.39 3.80 1.62
N ALA A 6 -33.67 4.88 1.87
CA ALA A 6 -32.71 5.42 0.90
C ALA A 6 -31.47 4.51 0.74
N SER A 7 -31.23 3.57 1.66
CA SER A 7 -30.05 2.69 1.68
C SER A 7 -30.13 1.49 0.73
N GLU A 8 -31.31 1.18 0.18
CA GLU A 8 -31.52 -0.01 -0.68
C GLU A 8 -31.44 0.29 -2.18
N MET A 9 -31.20 1.55 -2.58
CA MET A 9 -31.10 1.86 -4.01
C MET A 9 -29.79 1.32 -4.58
N PRO A 10 -29.83 0.43 -5.59
CA PRO A 10 -28.61 -0.01 -6.26
C PRO A 10 -27.94 1.20 -6.91
N ILE A 11 -26.65 1.40 -6.64
CA ILE A 11 -25.87 2.41 -7.35
C ILE A 11 -25.71 1.92 -8.79
N PHE A 12 -26.48 2.52 -9.69
CA PHE A 12 -26.33 2.27 -11.13
C PHE A 12 -25.14 3.07 -11.65
N GLN A 13 -24.00 2.40 -11.77
CA GLN A 13 -22.82 3.00 -12.39
C GLN A 13 -23.03 3.04 -13.92
N ALA A 14 -23.41 4.21 -14.45
CA ALA A 14 -23.71 4.40 -15.87
C ALA A 14 -22.47 4.29 -16.79
N PHE A 15 -21.28 4.45 -16.22
CA PHE A 15 -20.01 4.44 -16.95
C PHE A 15 -19.06 3.37 -16.41
N LYS A 16 -18.15 2.92 -17.27
CA LYS A 16 -17.04 2.05 -16.87
C LYS A 16 -16.25 2.72 -15.74
N PRO A 17 -15.68 1.96 -14.79
CA PRO A 17 -14.78 2.51 -13.79
C PRO A 17 -13.69 3.36 -14.46
N ALA A 18 -13.36 4.49 -13.84
CA ALA A 18 -12.31 5.37 -14.35
C ALA A 18 -10.98 4.60 -14.44
N ASN A 19 -10.21 4.84 -15.50
CA ASN A 19 -8.86 4.31 -15.59
C ASN A 19 -7.99 5.06 -14.57
N ILE A 20 -7.69 4.41 -13.44
CA ILE A 20 -6.85 4.94 -12.36
C ILE A 20 -5.51 5.49 -12.85
N ARG A 21 -4.86 4.87 -13.84
CA ARG A 21 -3.60 5.38 -14.40
C ARG A 21 -3.80 6.67 -15.19
N ALA A 22 -4.92 6.78 -15.92
CA ALA A 22 -5.26 8.00 -16.63
C ALA A 22 -5.60 9.13 -15.66
N VAL A 23 -6.32 8.83 -14.57
CA VAL A 23 -6.63 9.80 -13.50
C VAL A 23 -5.35 10.28 -12.82
N ALA A 24 -4.43 9.38 -12.46
CA ALA A 24 -3.13 9.73 -11.89
C ALA A 24 -2.30 10.61 -12.85
N ALA A 25 -2.32 10.31 -14.16
CA ALA A 25 -1.62 11.10 -15.17
C ALA A 25 -2.27 12.48 -15.43
N ASP A 26 -3.60 12.59 -15.30
CA ASP A 26 -4.38 13.82 -15.55
C ASP A 26 -4.12 14.91 -14.49
N HIS A 27 -3.46 14.57 -13.38
CA HIS A 27 -3.18 15.48 -12.27
C HIS A 27 -1.80 16.15 -12.33
N THR A 28 -1.24 16.33 -13.53
CA THR A 28 0.10 16.96 -13.73
C THR A 28 0.15 18.47 -13.39
N TYR A 29 -0.98 19.09 -13.04
CA TYR A 29 -1.07 20.52 -12.73
C TYR A 29 -0.61 20.88 -11.30
N SER A 30 -0.43 19.88 -10.43
CA SER A 30 0.07 20.04 -9.06
C SER A 30 1.52 19.56 -8.98
N SER A 31 2.34 20.23 -8.16
CA SER A 31 3.70 19.77 -7.86
C SER A 31 3.74 18.56 -6.94
N VAL A 32 2.61 18.23 -6.29
CA VAL A 32 2.46 17.09 -5.38
C VAL A 32 1.39 16.17 -5.94
N THR A 33 1.73 14.88 -6.04
CA THR A 33 0.83 13.82 -6.51
C THR A 33 -0.05 13.30 -5.37
N LEU A 34 -1.20 12.71 -5.69
CA LEU A 34 -2.08 12.11 -4.67
C LEU A 34 -1.39 10.94 -3.97
N GLU A 35 -0.56 10.21 -4.71
CA GLU A 35 0.29 9.14 -4.21
C GLU A 35 1.27 9.66 -3.15
N GLU A 36 1.94 10.78 -3.39
CA GLU A 36 2.84 11.38 -2.41
C GLU A 36 2.10 11.84 -1.14
N ILE A 37 0.91 12.42 -1.28
CA ILE A 37 0.08 12.80 -0.12
C ILE A 37 -0.27 11.56 0.70
N PHE A 38 -0.76 10.51 0.05
CA PHE A 38 -1.10 9.26 0.71
C PHE A 38 0.11 8.63 1.43
N LEU A 39 1.25 8.55 0.75
CA LEU A 39 2.48 7.99 1.33
C LEU A 39 3.00 8.84 2.51
N GLN A 40 2.77 10.15 2.49
CA GLN A 40 3.12 11.04 3.59
C GLN A 40 2.17 10.87 4.79
N GLU A 41 0.86 10.77 4.55
CA GLU A 41 -0.15 10.54 5.59
C GLU A 41 0.02 9.18 6.29
N GLU A 42 0.37 8.14 5.53
CA GLU A 42 0.65 6.80 6.06
C GLU A 42 2.06 6.67 6.69
N GLY A 43 2.87 7.74 6.70
CA GLY A 43 4.20 7.72 7.30
C GLY A 43 5.19 6.77 6.59
N LEU A 44 5.06 6.62 5.27
CA LEU A 44 5.88 5.75 4.44
C LEU A 44 7.07 6.47 3.79
N ILE A 45 7.02 7.81 3.68
CA ILE A 45 8.12 8.64 3.15
C ILE A 45 9.13 8.97 4.25
N THR A 46 8.66 9.59 5.33
CA THR A 46 9.50 10.09 6.42
C THR A 46 8.79 9.89 7.75
N LEU A 47 9.51 9.31 8.71
CA LEU A 47 9.07 9.23 10.11
C LEU A 47 9.96 10.13 10.98
N SER A 48 9.33 10.91 11.85
CA SER A 48 10.02 11.67 12.89
C SER A 48 10.74 10.73 13.89
N ALA A 49 11.63 11.29 14.70
CA ALA A 49 12.28 10.51 15.77
C ALA A 49 11.27 9.96 16.80
N GLY A 50 10.25 10.75 17.15
CA GLY A 50 9.21 10.35 18.10
C GLY A 50 8.34 9.21 17.57
N GLU A 51 7.93 9.28 16.30
CA GLU A 51 7.14 8.21 15.67
C GLU A 51 7.93 6.90 15.57
N ARG A 52 9.22 6.98 15.19
CA ARG A 52 10.10 5.81 15.17
C ARG A 52 10.20 5.14 16.54
N GLN A 53 10.32 5.94 17.60
CA GLN A 53 10.35 5.41 18.97
C GLN A 53 9.00 4.80 19.36
N GLY A 54 7.87 5.46 19.05
CA GLY A 54 6.54 4.93 19.34
C GLY A 54 6.26 3.61 18.62
N ILE A 55 6.66 3.48 17.35
CA ILE A 55 6.56 2.22 16.59
C ILE A 55 7.44 1.15 17.24
N GLU A 56 8.67 1.47 17.64
CA GLU A 56 9.54 0.50 18.34
C GLU A 56 8.91 0.03 19.65
N GLU A 57 8.41 0.94 20.48
CA GLU A 57 7.81 0.62 21.77
C GLU A 57 6.57 -0.27 21.63
N THR A 58 5.68 0.07 20.68
CA THR A 58 4.44 -0.67 20.42
C THR A 58 4.67 -2.01 19.74
N THR A 59 5.78 -2.15 19.01
CA THR A 59 6.12 -3.40 18.31
C THR A 59 7.26 -4.18 18.96
N ARG A 60 7.72 -3.79 20.15
CA ARG A 60 8.85 -4.42 20.86
C ARG A 60 8.67 -5.92 21.11
N SER A 61 7.42 -6.37 21.26
CA SER A 61 7.07 -7.78 21.42
C SER A 61 7.05 -8.57 20.09
N GLN A 62 7.42 -7.94 18.99
CA GLN A 62 7.61 -8.51 17.66
C GLN A 62 6.37 -9.29 17.20
N ALA A 63 6.51 -10.57 16.84
CA ALA A 63 5.43 -11.41 16.34
C ALA A 63 4.25 -11.59 17.31
N ARG A 64 4.41 -11.23 18.60
CA ARG A 64 3.31 -11.23 19.57
C ARG A 64 2.50 -9.93 19.54
N SER A 65 2.98 -8.89 18.86
CA SER A 65 2.23 -7.68 18.60
C SER A 65 1.45 -7.81 17.29
N SER A 66 0.16 -7.48 17.32
CA SER A 66 -0.66 -7.40 16.11
C SER A 66 -0.16 -6.31 15.16
N THR A 67 0.39 -5.21 15.69
CA THR A 67 0.88 -4.08 14.88
C THR A 67 2.21 -4.38 14.20
N TRP A 68 3.01 -5.31 14.72
CA TRP A 68 4.30 -5.67 14.11
C TRP A 68 4.16 -6.24 12.70
N LEU A 69 3.14 -7.07 12.46
CA LEU A 69 2.90 -7.63 11.13
C LEU A 69 2.45 -6.55 10.14
N ALA A 70 1.57 -5.64 10.57
CA ALA A 70 1.11 -4.52 9.76
C ALA A 70 2.27 -3.60 9.36
N GLU A 71 3.09 -3.17 10.33
CA GLU A 71 4.27 -2.32 10.10
C GLU A 71 5.28 -2.98 9.16
N ARG A 72 5.47 -4.30 9.26
CA ARG A 72 6.37 -5.05 8.37
C ARG A 72 5.79 -5.29 6.97
N GLY A 73 4.46 -5.28 6.83
CA GLY A 73 3.78 -5.42 5.55
C GLY A 73 3.93 -4.17 4.69
N MET A 74 3.90 -3.00 5.31
CA MET A 74 4.03 -1.71 4.62
C MET A 74 5.47 -1.20 4.47
N ARG A 75 6.46 -1.82 5.16
CA ARG A 75 7.86 -1.35 5.17
C ARG A 75 8.85 -2.35 4.59
N LEU A 76 9.88 -1.83 3.93
CA LEU A 76 11.02 -2.63 3.49
C LEU A 76 11.88 -3.05 4.69
N THR A 77 11.88 -4.34 4.98
CA THR A 77 12.65 -4.90 6.10
C THR A 77 14.03 -5.38 5.65
N ALA A 78 15.02 -5.39 6.56
CA ALA A 78 16.39 -5.83 6.25
C ALA A 78 16.47 -7.24 5.62
N LEU A 79 15.61 -8.17 6.08
CA LEU A 79 15.50 -9.51 5.52
C LEU A 79 15.06 -9.50 4.04
N ASN A 80 14.09 -8.65 3.71
CA ASN A 80 13.59 -8.52 2.34
C ASN A 80 14.56 -7.71 1.47
N PHE A 81 15.19 -6.67 2.01
CA PHE A 81 16.17 -5.85 1.30
C PHE A 81 17.29 -6.70 0.68
N GLY A 82 17.91 -7.56 1.49
CA GLY A 82 18.98 -8.43 0.99
C GLY A 82 18.52 -9.43 -0.08
N ARG A 83 17.25 -9.84 -0.06
CA ARG A 83 16.66 -10.71 -1.10
C ARG A 83 16.44 -9.92 -2.38
N ILE A 84 15.82 -8.75 -2.28
CA ILE A 84 15.57 -7.85 -3.43
C ILE A 84 16.88 -7.51 -4.14
N CYS A 85 17.92 -7.11 -3.41
CA CYS A 85 19.20 -6.74 -4.03
C CYS A 85 19.91 -7.91 -4.75
N LYS A 86 19.57 -9.16 -4.43
CA LYS A 86 20.21 -10.36 -5.00
C LYS A 86 19.34 -11.08 -6.02
N VAL A 87 18.11 -10.63 -6.20
CA VAL A 87 17.18 -11.20 -7.16
C VAL A 87 17.71 -10.98 -8.57
N LYS A 88 17.82 -12.08 -9.32
CA LYS A 88 18.15 -12.08 -10.75
C LYS A 88 16.90 -12.26 -11.62
N HIS A 89 15.86 -12.85 -11.05
CA HIS A 89 14.59 -13.16 -11.71
C HIS A 89 13.44 -12.82 -10.76
N VAL A 90 12.45 -12.06 -11.25
CA VAL A 90 11.30 -11.56 -10.47
C VAL A 90 10.56 -12.68 -9.73
N GLU A 91 10.51 -13.87 -10.33
CA GLU A 91 9.92 -15.10 -9.75
C GLU A 91 10.51 -15.51 -8.39
N SER A 92 11.75 -15.09 -8.11
CA SER A 92 12.44 -15.40 -6.85
C SER A 92 12.12 -14.42 -5.71
N LEU A 93 11.33 -13.37 -5.98
CA LEU A 93 10.87 -12.45 -4.96
C LEU A 93 9.76 -13.07 -4.11
N PRO A 94 9.68 -12.74 -2.82
CA PRO A 94 8.55 -13.16 -2.00
C PRO A 94 7.25 -12.59 -2.57
N ALA A 95 6.19 -13.39 -2.60
CA ALA A 95 4.89 -13.01 -3.14
C ALA A 95 4.30 -11.74 -2.49
N SER A 96 4.72 -11.41 -1.26
CA SER A 96 4.33 -10.15 -0.60
C SER A 96 4.90 -8.89 -1.26
N LEU A 97 5.79 -9.02 -2.25
CA LEU A 97 6.42 -7.92 -2.99
C LEU A 97 6.06 -7.94 -4.48
N LEU A 98 5.17 -8.84 -4.90
CA LEU A 98 4.73 -8.97 -6.29
C LEU A 98 3.29 -8.49 -6.38
N GLU A 99 2.98 -7.65 -7.36
CA GLU A 99 1.60 -7.31 -7.65
C GLU A 99 0.91 -8.53 -8.29
N PRO A 100 -0.44 -8.65 -8.20
CA PRO A 100 -1.17 -9.76 -8.83
C PRO A 100 -0.87 -9.90 -10.33
N GLU A 101 -0.57 -8.79 -11.01
CA GLU A 101 -0.18 -8.75 -12.42
C GLU A 101 1.25 -9.27 -12.69
N ASP A 102 2.17 -9.13 -11.73
CA ASP A 102 3.51 -9.71 -11.81
C ASP A 102 3.49 -11.22 -11.69
N ILE A 103 2.44 -11.80 -11.07
CA ILE A 103 2.26 -13.25 -10.93
C ILE A 103 1.69 -13.85 -12.23
N LEU A 104 0.86 -13.11 -12.95
CA LEU A 104 0.13 -13.58 -14.14
C LEU A 104 0.97 -13.59 -15.42
N ILE A 105 2.04 -12.80 -15.50
CA ILE A 105 2.94 -12.78 -16.67
C ILE A 105 3.75 -14.08 -16.83
N TYR A 106 3.89 -14.88 -15.75
CA TYR A 106 4.75 -16.08 -15.74
C TYR A 106 3.97 -17.41 -15.74
N GLN A 107 2.66 -17.42 -16.01
CA GLN A 107 1.85 -18.64 -16.15
C GLN A 107 1.52 -19.03 -17.61
N LEU A 108 2.19 -18.42 -18.60
CA LEU A 108 2.08 -18.76 -20.03
C LEU A 108 3.36 -19.40 -20.57
#